data_AF-A0A4Q2DBK4-F1
#
_entry.id   AF-A0A4Q2DBK4-F1
#
_cell.length_a   1.000
_cell.length_b   1.000
_cell.length_c   1.000
_cell.angle_alpha   90.00
_cell.angle_beta   90.00
_cell.angle_gamma   90.00
#
_symmetry.space_group_name_H-M   'P 1'
#
loop_
_entity.id
_entity.type
_entity.pdbx_description
1 polymer ?
#
loop_
_entity_poly.entity_id
_entity_poly.type
_entity_poly.pdbx_seq_one_letter_code
_entity_poly.pdbx_strand_id
1 'polypeptide(L)'
;MELCKAVLDTVCRAVDGDPATIKARFKDFLTLVPAVRSMVLEGDAAEVATEPFRSFFRKMISAYLVHVLGTKENFPPLPRLTIGCGKLLECSNCPTLDAFLNDLSTTELTFNKRIDHIQDRIRAAGGKVSDRITFEIVRTSGPRKSKTIYTSLLVKKCPEVLAEYTWKGRQGRARAFLEGVWDDEELEKIMGERYEDVLKAVGGEKPFVGLDEAGGNSVSIASASAPGESGGQNPSSGFETSAGPEFAQDPPIVVGVKRKERDESRERR
;
A
#
# COMPACT_ATOMS: atom_id res chain seq x y z
N MET A 1 18.79 13.88 -26.74
CA MET A 1 17.45 14.48 -26.97
C MET A 1 16.46 13.46 -27.52
N GLU A 2 16.65 12.95 -28.73
CA GLU A 2 15.80 11.91 -29.36
C GLU A 2 15.61 10.67 -28.47
N LEU A 3 16.68 10.24 -27.77
CA LEU A 3 16.63 9.04 -26.92
C LEU A 3 15.69 9.20 -25.71
N CYS A 4 15.71 10.33 -25.01
CA CYS A 4 14.83 10.56 -23.84
C CYS A 4 13.37 10.63 -24.25
N LYS A 5 13.09 11.27 -25.40
CA LYS A 5 11.74 11.33 -25.97
C LYS A 5 11.29 9.94 -26.43
N ALA A 6 12.15 9.16 -27.09
CA ALA A 6 11.83 7.80 -27.52
C ALA A 6 11.60 6.85 -26.34
N VAL A 7 12.41 6.94 -25.28
CA VAL A 7 12.21 6.17 -24.04
C VAL A 7 10.88 6.53 -23.39
N LEU A 8 10.60 7.83 -23.25
CA LEU A 8 9.38 8.28 -22.60
C LEU A 8 8.14 7.97 -23.45
N ASP A 9 8.21 8.13 -24.77
CA ASP A 9 7.18 7.67 -25.71
C ASP A 9 7.00 6.15 -25.66
N THR A 10 8.07 5.37 -25.45
CA THR A 10 7.96 3.91 -25.31
C THR A 10 7.27 3.53 -24.00
N VAL A 11 7.56 4.25 -22.92
CA VAL A 11 6.88 4.07 -21.63
C VAL A 11 5.42 4.52 -21.74
N CYS A 12 5.14 5.69 -22.31
CA CYS A 12 3.80 6.26 -22.48
C CYS A 12 2.95 5.52 -23.53
N ARG A 13 3.50 5.03 -24.64
CA ARG A 13 2.73 4.18 -25.58
C ARG A 13 2.50 2.77 -25.02
N ALA A 14 3.34 2.34 -24.09
CA ALA A 14 3.07 1.13 -23.32
C ALA A 14 2.00 1.33 -22.24
N VAL A 15 1.65 2.59 -21.91
CA VAL A 15 0.55 2.94 -21.00
C VAL A 15 -0.82 2.71 -21.63
N ASP A 16 -0.92 2.55 -22.95
CA ASP A 16 -2.17 2.11 -23.61
C ASP A 16 -2.47 0.61 -23.42
N GLY A 17 -1.62 -0.11 -22.68
CA GLY A 17 -1.76 -1.54 -22.38
C GLY A 17 -2.48 -1.86 -21.06
N ASP A 18 -2.61 -3.15 -20.75
CA ASP A 18 -3.16 -3.64 -19.49
C ASP A 18 -2.47 -2.97 -18.27
N PRO A 19 -3.23 -2.40 -17.29
CA PRO A 19 -2.67 -1.75 -16.11
C PRO A 19 -1.60 -2.53 -15.34
N ALA A 20 -1.65 -3.87 -15.36
CA ALA A 20 -0.61 -4.70 -14.74
C ALA A 20 0.73 -4.59 -15.49
N THR A 21 0.69 -4.53 -16.82
CA THR A 21 1.86 -4.34 -17.70
C THR A 21 2.49 -2.96 -17.48
N ILE A 22 1.66 -1.93 -17.32
CA ILE A 22 2.10 -0.56 -17.03
C ILE A 22 2.87 -0.53 -15.71
N LYS A 23 2.33 -1.10 -14.65
CA LYS A 23 2.97 -1.14 -13.33
C LYS A 23 4.31 -1.89 -13.35
N ALA A 24 4.37 -3.03 -14.03
CA ALA A 24 5.60 -3.80 -14.17
C ALA A 24 6.70 -2.97 -14.87
N ARG A 25 6.35 -2.29 -15.98
CA ARG A 25 7.28 -1.42 -16.69
C ARG A 25 7.68 -0.18 -15.91
N PHE A 26 6.76 0.41 -15.16
CA PHE A 26 7.09 1.50 -14.25
C PHE A 26 8.07 1.04 -13.19
N LYS A 27 7.92 -0.17 -12.63
CA LYS A 27 8.90 -0.71 -11.67
C LYS A 27 10.31 -0.75 -12.26
N ASP A 28 10.46 -1.26 -13.49
CA ASP A 28 11.75 -1.31 -14.18
C ASP A 28 12.26 0.08 -14.54
N PHE A 29 11.36 1.02 -14.83
CA PHE A 29 11.73 2.39 -15.13
C PHE A 29 12.19 3.16 -13.90
N LEU A 30 11.54 2.95 -12.75
CA LEU A 30 11.86 3.61 -11.48
C LEU A 30 13.27 3.28 -10.99
N THR A 31 13.79 2.09 -11.29
CA THR A 31 15.18 1.74 -10.96
C THR A 31 16.20 2.51 -11.82
N LEU A 32 15.79 2.97 -13.00
CA LEU A 32 16.62 3.78 -13.89
C LEU A 32 16.60 5.27 -13.54
N VAL A 33 15.56 5.75 -12.85
CA VAL A 33 15.41 7.19 -12.54
C VAL A 33 16.61 7.76 -11.77
N PRO A 34 17.12 7.13 -10.70
CA PRO A 34 18.31 7.63 -10.02
C PRO A 34 19.53 7.67 -10.93
N ALA A 35 19.72 6.65 -11.79
CA ALA A 35 20.84 6.59 -12.72
C ALA A 35 20.76 7.70 -13.78
N VAL A 36 19.57 7.92 -14.36
CA VAL A 36 19.34 9.02 -15.31
C VAL A 36 19.57 10.37 -14.64
N ARG A 37 19.10 10.55 -13.40
CA ARG A 37 19.37 11.77 -12.62
C ARG A 37 20.86 11.96 -12.41
N SER A 38 21.58 10.96 -11.91
CA SER A 38 23.03 11.04 -11.71
C SER A 38 23.78 11.41 -12.99
N MET A 39 23.41 10.82 -14.12
CA MET A 39 24.02 11.17 -15.42
C MET A 39 23.77 12.62 -15.84
N VAL A 40 22.60 13.20 -15.53
CA VAL A 40 22.32 14.61 -15.81
C VAL A 40 23.08 15.52 -14.83
N LEU A 41 23.12 15.15 -13.55
CA LEU A 41 23.82 15.92 -12.50
C LEU A 41 25.35 15.91 -12.67
N GLU A 42 25.93 14.87 -13.27
CA GLU A 42 27.36 14.83 -13.62
C GLU A 42 27.74 15.89 -14.66
N GLY A 43 26.79 16.39 -15.45
CA GLY A 43 26.96 17.49 -16.39
C GLY A 43 26.84 18.87 -15.72
N ASP A 44 25.66 19.14 -15.14
CA ASP A 44 25.36 20.31 -14.28
C ASP A 44 24.01 20.09 -13.58
N ALA A 45 23.92 20.36 -12.28
CA ALA A 45 22.69 20.18 -11.50
C ALA A 45 21.54 21.10 -11.95
N ALA A 46 21.85 22.27 -12.50
CA ALA A 46 20.85 23.18 -13.04
C ALA A 46 20.10 22.60 -14.27
N GLU A 47 20.64 21.56 -14.92
CA GLU A 47 20.07 21.00 -16.15
C GLU A 47 18.84 20.13 -15.93
N VAL A 48 18.61 19.59 -14.72
CA VAL A 48 17.44 18.73 -14.46
C VAL A 48 16.12 19.50 -14.58
N ALA A 49 16.13 20.77 -14.17
CA ALA A 49 14.98 21.66 -14.22
C ALA A 49 14.86 22.47 -15.53
N THR A 50 15.79 22.28 -16.48
CA THR A 50 15.72 22.91 -17.81
C THR A 50 15.22 21.92 -18.85
N GLU A 51 14.76 22.43 -19.99
CA GLU A 51 14.36 21.58 -21.10
C GLU A 51 15.57 20.89 -21.73
N PRO A 52 15.48 19.60 -22.10
CA PRO A 52 14.27 18.76 -22.18
C PRO A 52 13.90 18.00 -20.89
N PHE A 53 14.81 18.01 -19.91
CA PHE A 53 14.77 17.10 -18.77
C PHE A 53 13.60 17.43 -17.86
N ARG A 54 13.30 18.72 -17.71
CA ARG A 54 12.11 19.21 -17.02
C ARG A 54 10.84 18.54 -17.53
N SER A 55 10.58 18.61 -18.83
CA SER A 55 9.39 18.01 -19.43
C SER A 55 9.39 16.48 -19.29
N PHE A 56 10.55 15.84 -19.45
CA PHE A 56 10.71 14.40 -19.24
C PHE A 56 10.33 13.97 -17.81
N PHE A 57 10.97 14.56 -16.80
CA PHE A 57 10.72 14.21 -15.39
C PHE A 57 9.30 14.56 -14.98
N ARG A 58 8.77 15.71 -15.42
CA ARG A 58 7.38 16.11 -15.15
C ARG A 58 6.38 15.09 -15.70
N LYS A 59 6.55 14.61 -16.94
CA LYS A 59 5.68 13.57 -17.52
C LYS A 59 5.79 12.24 -16.78
N MET A 60 7.01 11.84 -16.43
CA MET A 60 7.25 10.62 -15.67
C MET A 60 6.58 10.66 -14.28
N ILE A 61 6.79 11.75 -13.52
CA ILE A 61 6.17 11.95 -12.21
C ILE A 61 4.65 11.91 -12.35
N SER A 62 4.10 12.63 -13.33
CA SER A 62 2.66 12.65 -13.61
C SER A 62 2.12 11.25 -13.87
N ALA A 63 2.77 10.48 -14.75
CA ALA A 63 2.35 9.14 -15.08
C ALA A 63 2.49 8.18 -13.88
N TYR A 64 3.53 8.32 -13.06
CA TYR A 64 3.66 7.56 -11.83
C TYR A 64 2.49 7.85 -10.86
N LEU A 65 2.13 9.12 -10.66
CA LEU A 65 1.02 9.50 -9.78
C LEU A 65 -0.32 8.99 -10.32
N VAL A 66 -0.53 8.99 -11.64
CA VAL A 66 -1.76 8.47 -12.25
C VAL A 66 -1.85 6.95 -12.15
N HIS A 67 -0.79 6.23 -12.49
CA HIS A 67 -0.87 4.76 -12.69
C HIS A 67 -0.43 3.94 -11.46
N VAL A 68 0.50 4.46 -10.66
CA VAL A 68 1.04 3.75 -9.50
C VAL A 68 0.33 4.20 -8.22
N LEU A 69 0.26 5.50 -7.97
CA LEU A 69 -0.50 6.02 -6.83
C LEU A 69 -2.01 5.83 -7.08
N GLY A 70 -2.52 6.35 -8.19
CA GLY A 70 -3.91 6.21 -8.60
C GLY A 70 -4.89 6.96 -7.70
N THR A 71 -6.14 6.50 -7.68
CA THR A 71 -7.19 7.07 -6.83
C THR A 71 -7.46 6.20 -5.60
N LYS A 72 -8.05 6.80 -4.57
CA LYS A 72 -8.42 6.09 -3.34
C LYS A 72 -9.62 5.16 -3.53
N GLU A 73 -10.39 5.36 -4.59
CA GLU A 73 -11.61 4.59 -4.85
C GLU A 73 -11.32 3.36 -5.72
N ASN A 74 -10.21 3.34 -6.45
CA ASN A 74 -9.92 2.32 -7.45
C ASN A 74 -8.72 1.45 -7.06
N PHE A 75 -8.96 0.48 -6.17
CA PHE A 75 -7.97 -0.53 -5.82
C PHE A 75 -8.25 -1.85 -6.53
N PRO A 76 -7.20 -2.51 -7.07
CA PRO A 76 -7.34 -3.90 -7.49
C PRO A 76 -7.72 -4.72 -6.25
N PRO A 77 -8.72 -5.62 -6.37
CA PRO A 77 -9.06 -6.50 -5.28
C PRO A 77 -7.87 -7.41 -4.97
N LEU A 78 -7.57 -7.62 -3.68
CA LEU A 78 -6.57 -8.59 -3.27
C LEU A 78 -7.04 -9.99 -3.73
N PRO A 79 -6.27 -10.71 -4.58
CA PRO A 79 -6.69 -12.03 -5.02
C PRO A 79 -6.85 -12.94 -3.81
N ARG A 80 -7.99 -13.63 -3.69
CA ARG A 80 -8.24 -14.48 -2.52
C ARG A 80 -7.26 -15.64 -2.48
N LEU A 81 -6.73 -15.91 -1.29
CA LEU A 81 -5.81 -17.01 -1.05
C LEU A 81 -6.34 -17.88 0.09
N THR A 82 -6.46 -19.17 -0.18
CA THR A 82 -6.87 -20.15 0.81
C THR A 82 -5.78 -21.20 0.88
N ILE A 83 -5.10 -21.27 2.01
CA ILE A 83 -4.17 -22.33 2.31
C ILE A 83 -4.98 -23.51 2.83
N GLY A 84 -5.87 -23.26 3.81
CA GLY A 84 -6.75 -24.25 4.40
C GLY A 84 -6.03 -25.50 4.92
N CYS A 85 -6.80 -26.44 5.46
CA CYS A 85 -6.34 -27.77 5.88
C CYS A 85 -7.07 -28.89 5.13
N GLY A 86 -7.79 -28.55 4.05
CA GLY A 86 -8.78 -29.43 3.43
C GLY A 86 -9.93 -29.75 4.38
N LYS A 87 -10.49 -30.96 4.29
CA LYS A 87 -11.64 -31.42 5.09
C LYS A 87 -11.29 -31.86 6.52
N LEU A 88 -10.05 -31.66 6.98
CA LEU A 88 -9.67 -31.94 8.37
C LEU A 88 -10.35 -30.91 9.28
N LEU A 89 -11.49 -31.30 9.84
CA LEU A 89 -12.42 -30.44 10.58
C LEU A 89 -11.83 -29.78 11.84
N GLU A 90 -10.65 -30.21 12.30
CA GLU A 90 -10.13 -29.87 13.63
C GLU A 90 -8.99 -28.84 13.66
N CYS A 91 -8.69 -28.15 12.56
CA CYS A 91 -7.67 -27.10 12.57
C CYS A 91 -8.29 -25.71 12.69
N SER A 92 -8.30 -25.15 13.90
CA SER A 92 -8.74 -23.77 14.15
C SER A 92 -7.77 -22.71 13.59
N ASN A 93 -6.49 -23.05 13.42
CA ASN A 93 -5.46 -22.08 13.01
C ASN A 93 -5.48 -21.79 11.51
N CYS A 94 -5.84 -22.78 10.67
CA CYS A 94 -5.92 -22.66 9.21
C CYS A 94 -6.91 -21.54 8.79
N PRO A 95 -8.17 -21.51 9.28
CA PRO A 95 -9.10 -20.42 9.00
C PRO A 95 -8.61 -19.05 9.47
N THR A 96 -7.93 -18.97 10.61
CA THR A 96 -7.34 -17.71 11.10
C THR A 96 -6.24 -17.20 10.17
N LEU A 97 -5.37 -18.10 9.68
CA LEU A 97 -4.35 -17.76 8.69
C LEU A 97 -4.99 -17.31 7.37
N ASP A 98 -6.02 -18.03 6.89
CA ASP A 98 -6.74 -17.66 5.67
C ASP A 98 -7.41 -16.29 5.82
N ALA A 99 -8.07 -16.01 6.94
CA ALA A 99 -8.65 -14.70 7.23
C ALA A 99 -7.57 -13.61 7.21
N PHE A 100 -6.44 -13.83 7.89
CA PHE A 100 -5.31 -12.91 7.91
C PHE A 100 -4.72 -12.66 6.51
N LEU A 101 -4.57 -13.69 5.69
CA LEU A 101 -4.03 -13.53 4.32
C LEU A 101 -4.93 -12.67 3.44
N ASN A 102 -6.24 -12.69 3.68
CA ASN A 102 -7.24 -11.97 2.91
C ASN A 102 -7.65 -10.61 3.51
N ASP A 103 -7.26 -10.31 4.76
CA ASP A 103 -7.52 -9.03 5.41
C ASP A 103 -6.29 -8.12 5.41
N LEU A 104 -6.39 -6.93 4.83
CA LEU A 104 -5.30 -5.94 4.79
C LEU A 104 -5.24 -5.05 6.03
N SER A 105 -6.21 -5.13 6.94
CA SER A 105 -6.23 -4.32 8.16
C SER A 105 -5.19 -4.78 9.18
N THR A 106 -4.93 -6.09 9.24
CA THR A 106 -3.94 -6.69 10.12
C THR A 106 -2.61 -6.92 9.42
N THR A 107 -1.51 -6.40 9.96
CA THR A 107 -0.16 -6.56 9.38
C THR A 107 0.61 -7.74 9.96
N GLU A 108 0.25 -8.20 11.15
CA GLU A 108 0.93 -9.27 11.88
C GLU A 108 -0.06 -10.24 12.51
N LEU A 109 0.33 -11.51 12.59
CA LEU A 109 -0.44 -12.58 13.24
C LEU A 109 0.53 -13.51 13.96
N THR A 110 0.19 -13.89 15.20
CA THR A 110 1.04 -14.78 16.01
C THR A 110 0.31 -16.10 16.31
N PHE A 111 1.00 -17.23 16.12
CA PHE A 111 0.53 -18.55 16.52
C PHE A 111 1.40 -19.13 17.64
N ASN A 112 0.74 -19.60 18.70
CA ASN A 112 1.41 -20.22 19.86
C ASN A 112 1.15 -21.74 19.96
N LYS A 113 0.42 -22.31 19.01
CA LYS A 113 0.02 -23.72 18.98
C LYS A 113 0.15 -24.26 17.56
N ARG A 114 0.52 -25.53 17.42
CA ARG A 114 0.68 -26.23 16.13
C ARG A 114 1.54 -25.42 15.13
N ILE A 115 2.68 -24.91 15.61
CA ILE A 115 3.59 -24.06 14.82
C ILE A 115 4.09 -24.80 13.58
N ASP A 116 4.57 -26.04 13.75
CA ASP A 116 5.11 -26.84 12.65
C ASP A 116 4.08 -27.04 11.54
N HIS A 117 2.84 -27.34 11.93
CA HIS A 117 1.73 -27.45 10.99
C HIS A 117 1.52 -26.17 10.17
N ILE A 118 1.49 -24.99 10.80
CA ILE A 118 1.30 -23.72 10.08
C ILE A 118 2.50 -23.43 9.17
N GLN A 119 3.72 -23.71 9.63
CA GLN A 119 4.91 -23.57 8.78
C GLN A 119 4.83 -24.46 7.55
N ASP A 120 4.45 -25.73 7.72
CA ASP A 120 4.33 -26.68 6.61
C ASP A 120 3.25 -26.24 5.63
N ARG A 121 2.13 -25.69 6.12
CA ARG A 121 1.08 -25.14 5.26
C ARG A 121 1.55 -23.91 4.47
N ILE A 122 2.28 -22.99 5.10
CA ILE A 122 2.87 -21.83 4.43
C ILE A 122 3.87 -22.27 3.36
N ARG A 123 4.77 -23.22 3.69
CA ARG A 123 5.77 -23.76 2.76
C ARG A 123 5.12 -24.52 1.60
N ALA A 124 4.12 -25.35 1.87
CA ALA A 124 3.42 -26.16 0.87
C ALA A 124 2.62 -25.32 -0.13
N ALA A 125 2.11 -24.16 0.30
CA ALA A 125 1.43 -23.23 -0.59
C ALA A 125 2.37 -22.50 -1.56
N GLY A 126 3.68 -22.53 -1.30
CA GLY A 126 4.73 -22.06 -2.21
C GLY A 126 4.69 -20.56 -2.50
N GLY A 127 5.14 -20.20 -3.71
CA GLY A 127 5.42 -18.80 -4.10
C GLY A 127 4.27 -17.82 -3.85
N LYS A 128 3.02 -18.23 -4.11
CA LYS A 128 1.84 -17.35 -3.93
C LYS A 128 1.67 -16.82 -2.50
N VAL A 129 2.08 -17.60 -1.50
CA VAL A 129 2.04 -17.19 -0.09
C VAL A 129 3.33 -16.46 0.28
N SER A 130 4.48 -16.93 -0.18
CA SER A 130 5.78 -16.31 0.07
C SER A 130 5.86 -14.86 -0.44
N ASP A 131 5.16 -14.55 -1.53
CA ASP A 131 5.08 -13.18 -2.06
C ASP A 131 4.26 -12.24 -1.16
N ARG A 132 3.47 -12.77 -0.22
CA ARG A 132 2.54 -12.00 0.61
C ARG A 132 2.91 -11.90 2.07
N ILE A 133 3.58 -12.91 2.59
CA ILE A 133 3.94 -12.97 4.00
C ILE A 133 5.36 -13.48 4.19
N THR A 134 5.98 -13.00 5.26
CA THR A 134 7.16 -13.59 5.87
C THR A 134 6.77 -14.18 7.22
N PHE A 135 7.56 -15.11 7.72
CA PHE A 135 7.35 -15.62 9.08
C PHE A 135 8.67 -15.89 9.77
N GLU A 136 8.67 -15.71 11.10
CA GLU A 136 9.81 -15.96 11.97
C GLU A 136 9.37 -16.68 13.25
N ILE A 137 10.27 -17.50 13.80
CA ILE A 137 10.05 -18.14 15.09
C ILE A 137 10.58 -17.20 16.17
N VAL A 138 9.68 -16.70 17.01
CA VAL A 138 10.04 -15.85 18.15
C VAL A 138 10.12 -16.73 19.40
N ARG A 139 11.24 -16.65 20.11
CA ARG A 139 11.45 -17.34 21.39
C ARG A 139 11.50 -16.31 22.49
N THR A 140 10.48 -16.31 23.35
CA THR A 140 10.38 -15.39 24.47
C THR A 140 10.72 -16.13 25.75
N SER A 141 11.74 -15.66 26.47
CA SER A 141 12.04 -16.15 27.82
C SER A 141 10.92 -15.76 28.77
N GLY A 142 10.42 -16.72 29.57
CA GLY A 142 9.47 -16.45 30.62
C GLY A 142 10.00 -15.50 31.71
N PRO A 143 9.15 -15.13 32.69
CA PRO A 143 9.56 -14.29 33.81
C PRO A 143 10.80 -14.84 34.49
N ARG A 144 11.69 -14.00 35.06
CA ARG A 144 12.99 -14.41 35.65
C ARG A 144 12.96 -15.64 36.59
N LYS A 145 11.81 -15.95 37.18
CA LYS A 145 11.62 -17.10 38.09
C LYS A 145 11.21 -18.40 37.39
N SER A 146 10.82 -18.34 36.12
CA SER A 146 10.40 -19.48 35.30
C SER A 146 11.36 -19.63 34.12
N LYS A 147 12.10 -20.75 34.08
CA LYS A 147 12.96 -21.13 32.94
C LYS A 147 12.18 -21.59 31.70
N THR A 148 10.89 -21.26 31.61
CA THR A 148 10.04 -21.66 30.49
C THR A 148 10.35 -20.78 29.28
N ILE A 149 10.63 -21.40 28.14
CA ILE A 149 10.79 -20.72 26.85
C ILE A 149 9.48 -20.85 26.10
N TYR A 150 8.84 -19.72 25.80
CA TYR A 150 7.67 -19.69 24.93
C TYR A 150 8.13 -19.56 23.49
N THR A 151 7.67 -20.48 22.64
CA THR A 151 7.92 -20.42 21.20
C THR A 151 6.64 -20.00 20.50
N SER A 152 6.71 -18.99 19.66
CA SER A 152 5.61 -18.53 18.82
C SER A 152 6.07 -18.36 17.37
N LEU A 153 5.11 -18.46 16.45
CA LEU A 153 5.30 -18.18 15.04
C LEU A 153 4.70 -16.82 14.74
N LEU A 154 5.54 -15.83 14.43
CA LEU A 154 5.11 -14.51 14.01
C LEU A 154 5.05 -14.48 12.48
N VAL A 155 3.87 -14.25 11.93
CA VAL A 155 3.61 -14.11 10.50
C VAL A 155 3.37 -12.63 10.21
N LYS A 156 4.12 -12.05 9.29
CA LYS A 156 4.04 -10.62 8.91
C LYS A 156 3.66 -10.51 7.44
N LYS A 157 2.84 -9.52 7.10
CA LYS A 157 2.59 -9.17 5.68
C LYS A 157 3.82 -8.51 5.08
N CYS A 158 4.13 -8.88 3.83
CA CYS A 158 5.17 -8.22 3.06
C CYS A 158 4.79 -6.74 2.85
N PRO A 159 5.70 -5.79 3.14
CA PRO A 159 5.47 -4.37 2.89
C PRO A 159 5.08 -4.08 1.44
N GLU A 160 5.58 -4.87 0.49
CA GLU A 160 5.31 -4.73 -0.95
C GLU A 160 3.83 -4.95 -1.27
N VAL A 161 3.19 -5.92 -0.61
CA VAL A 161 1.77 -6.23 -0.77
C VAL A 161 0.91 -5.16 -0.10
N LEU A 162 1.30 -4.72 1.09
CA LEU A 162 0.61 -3.59 1.73
C LEU A 162 0.71 -2.32 0.86
N ALA A 163 1.89 -2.08 0.27
CA ALA A 163 2.13 -0.97 -0.64
C ALA A 163 1.37 -1.09 -1.96
N GLU A 164 1.00 -2.29 -2.40
CA GLU A 164 0.27 -2.48 -3.65
C GLU A 164 -1.26 -2.44 -3.46
N TYR A 165 -1.77 -3.00 -2.36
CA TYR A 165 -3.19 -3.24 -2.15
C TYR A 165 -3.84 -2.31 -1.12
N THR A 166 -3.08 -1.45 -0.45
CA THR A 166 -3.64 -0.43 0.47
C THR A 166 -3.33 0.97 -0.01
N TRP A 167 -4.27 1.90 0.22
CA TRP A 167 -4.05 3.32 -0.06
C TRP A 167 -2.81 3.87 0.64
N LYS A 168 -2.74 3.64 1.96
CA LYS A 168 -1.65 4.13 2.82
C LYS A 168 -0.29 3.62 2.34
N GLY A 169 -0.24 2.37 1.89
CA GLY A 169 0.98 1.78 1.37
C GLY A 169 1.40 2.39 0.03
N ARG A 170 0.47 2.62 -0.92
CA ARG A 170 0.76 3.31 -2.18
C ARG A 170 1.21 4.75 -1.95
N GLN A 171 0.53 5.46 -1.06
CA GLN A 171 0.85 6.81 -0.64
C GLN A 171 2.28 6.87 -0.06
N GLY A 172 2.61 5.96 0.86
CA GLY A 172 3.95 5.86 1.43
C GLY A 172 5.02 5.56 0.37
N ARG A 173 4.73 4.66 -0.57
CA ARG A 173 5.63 4.35 -1.69
C ARG A 173 5.83 5.55 -2.62
N ALA A 174 4.77 6.27 -2.94
CA ALA A 174 4.85 7.45 -3.80
C ALA A 174 5.64 8.58 -3.15
N ARG A 175 5.44 8.80 -1.85
CA ARG A 175 6.22 9.76 -1.07
C ARG A 175 7.70 9.39 -1.05
N ALA A 176 8.02 8.15 -0.68
CA ALA A 176 9.39 7.66 -0.63
C ALA A 176 10.09 7.74 -2.01
N PHE A 177 9.34 7.53 -3.10
CA PHE A 177 9.86 7.71 -4.46
C PHE A 177 10.22 9.17 -4.75
N LEU A 178 9.32 10.12 -4.45
CA LEU A 178 9.55 11.53 -4.73
C LEU A 178 10.71 12.08 -3.87
N GLU A 179 10.66 11.86 -2.55
CA GLU A 179 11.69 12.29 -1.59
C GLU A 179 13.05 11.61 -1.84
N GLY A 180 13.05 10.39 -2.38
CA GLY A 180 14.27 9.65 -2.68
C GLY A 180 14.99 10.13 -3.94
N VAL A 181 14.30 10.85 -4.82
CA VAL A 181 14.86 11.28 -6.11
C VAL A 181 15.05 12.78 -6.19
N TRP A 182 14.17 13.60 -5.60
CA TRP A 182 14.25 15.07 -5.66
C TRP A 182 14.07 15.67 -4.27
N ASP A 183 14.68 16.84 -4.07
CA ASP A 183 14.27 17.73 -2.97
C ASP A 183 13.01 18.52 -3.36
N ASP A 184 12.39 19.17 -2.36
CA ASP A 184 11.14 19.92 -2.56
C ASP A 184 11.30 21.09 -3.55
N GLU A 185 12.46 21.76 -3.56
CA GLU A 185 12.72 22.90 -4.46
C GLU A 185 12.92 22.45 -5.92
N GLU A 186 13.63 21.35 -6.13
CA GLU A 186 13.81 20.70 -7.43
C GLU A 186 12.46 20.20 -7.97
N LEU A 187 11.68 19.53 -7.13
CA LEU A 187 10.38 19.01 -7.50
C LEU A 187 9.41 20.13 -7.89
N GLU A 188 9.42 21.24 -7.15
CA GLU A 188 8.66 22.45 -7.48
C GLU A 188 9.09 23.03 -8.84
N LYS A 189 10.40 23.17 -9.09
CA LYS A 189 10.91 23.65 -10.38
C LYS A 189 10.49 22.73 -11.54
N ILE A 190 10.59 21.42 -11.36
CA ILE A 190 10.23 20.42 -12.38
C ILE A 190 8.74 20.50 -12.70
N MET A 191 7.89 20.45 -11.68
CA MET A 191 6.43 20.40 -11.84
C MET A 191 5.81 21.75 -12.19
N GLY A 192 6.41 22.86 -11.77
CA GLY A 192 5.90 24.21 -11.98
C GLY A 192 4.53 24.40 -11.35
N GLU A 193 3.58 24.94 -12.12
CA GLU A 193 2.19 25.21 -11.68
C GLU A 193 1.45 23.96 -11.15
N ARG A 194 1.91 22.75 -11.52
CA ARG A 194 1.30 21.48 -11.10
C ARG A 194 1.86 20.96 -9.77
N TYR A 195 2.81 21.65 -9.15
CA TYR A 195 3.43 21.19 -7.90
C TYR A 195 2.41 21.02 -6.77
N GLU A 196 1.46 21.96 -6.63
CA GLU A 196 0.40 21.87 -5.62
C GLU A 196 -0.51 20.64 -5.84
N ASP A 197 -0.78 20.27 -7.09
CA ASP A 197 -1.54 19.06 -7.40
C ASP A 197 -0.78 17.79 -6.99
N VAL A 198 0.55 17.78 -7.11
CA VAL A 198 1.39 16.67 -6.62
C VAL A 198 1.26 16.54 -5.11
N LEU A 199 1.37 17.65 -4.38
CA LEU A 199 1.24 17.64 -2.91
C LEU A 199 -0.14 17.15 -2.48
N LYS A 200 -1.22 17.61 -3.12
CA LYS A 200 -2.59 17.15 -2.84
C LYS A 200 -2.78 15.67 -3.16
N ALA A 201 -2.22 15.18 -4.25
CA ALA A 201 -2.29 13.78 -4.64
C ALA A 201 -1.53 12.88 -3.67
N VAL A 202 -0.29 13.23 -3.33
CA VAL A 202 0.54 12.51 -2.37
C VAL A 202 -0.02 12.63 -0.95
N GLY A 203 -0.72 13.72 -0.63
CA GLY A 203 -1.49 13.89 0.61
C GLY A 203 -2.77 13.05 0.65
N GLY A 204 -3.25 12.60 -0.50
CA GLY A 204 -4.50 11.86 -0.65
C GLY A 204 -5.75 12.73 -0.50
N GLU A 205 -5.61 14.03 -0.72
CA GLU A 205 -6.71 15.00 -0.73
C GLU A 205 -7.43 15.00 -2.07
N LYS A 206 -6.69 14.93 -3.18
CA LYS A 206 -7.24 14.96 -4.54
C LYS A 206 -6.43 14.06 -5.47
N PRO A 207 -7.05 13.21 -6.29
CA PRO A 207 -6.31 12.40 -7.26
C PRO A 207 -5.57 13.28 -8.28
N PHE A 208 -4.37 12.87 -8.68
CA PHE A 208 -3.63 13.56 -9.73
C PHE A 208 -4.28 13.29 -11.08
N VAL A 209 -4.69 14.34 -11.79
CA VAL A 209 -5.21 14.23 -13.16
C VAL A 209 -4.02 14.34 -14.11
N GLY A 210 -3.95 13.46 -15.12
CA GLY A 210 -2.82 13.41 -16.06
C GLY A 210 -2.53 14.73 -16.78
N LEU A 211 -1.36 14.80 -17.42
CA LEU A 211 -1.07 15.89 -18.35
C LEU A 211 -1.81 15.59 -19.65
N ASP A 212 -2.93 16.27 -19.89
CA ASP A 212 -3.48 16.36 -21.23
C ASP A 212 -2.41 17.05 -22.09
N GLU A 213 -1.76 16.29 -22.96
CA GLU A 213 -0.73 16.85 -23.84
C GLU A 213 -1.37 17.86 -24.78
N ALA A 214 -1.17 19.14 -24.46
CA ALA A 214 -1.48 20.30 -25.29
C ALA A 214 -2.98 20.49 -25.63
N GLY A 215 -3.70 21.17 -24.74
CA GLY A 215 -4.79 22.09 -25.11
C GLY A 215 -5.99 21.46 -25.83
N GLY A 216 -6.90 20.87 -25.07
CA GLY A 216 -8.25 20.59 -25.55
C GLY A 216 -8.77 19.24 -25.09
N ASN A 217 -9.76 19.30 -24.20
CA ASN A 217 -10.53 18.18 -23.67
C ASN A 217 -9.80 17.21 -22.74
N SER A 218 -10.00 17.49 -21.44
CA SER A 218 -10.02 16.52 -20.34
C SER A 218 -10.50 15.15 -20.83
N VAL A 219 -9.58 14.19 -20.91
CA VAL A 219 -9.95 12.78 -20.97
C VAL A 219 -10.42 12.42 -19.57
N SER A 220 -11.72 12.61 -19.36
CA SER A 220 -12.43 11.93 -18.29
C SER A 220 -12.24 10.44 -18.54
N ILE A 221 -11.33 9.81 -17.80
CA ILE A 221 -11.33 8.37 -17.62
C ILE A 221 -12.71 8.08 -17.06
N ALA A 222 -13.62 7.64 -17.93
CA ALA A 222 -14.97 7.31 -17.56
C ALA A 222 -14.87 6.24 -16.47
N SER A 223 -15.17 6.64 -15.23
CA SER A 223 -15.62 5.72 -14.20
C SER A 223 -16.65 4.84 -14.86
N ALA A 224 -16.36 3.55 -14.97
CA ALA A 224 -17.31 2.56 -15.44
C ALA A 224 -18.46 2.52 -14.42
N SER A 225 -19.45 3.39 -14.62
CA SER A 225 -20.74 3.30 -13.96
C SER A 225 -21.38 2.01 -14.43
N ALA A 226 -21.63 1.11 -13.47
CA ALA A 226 -22.37 -0.12 -13.68
C ALA A 226 -23.74 0.18 -14.33
N PRO A 227 -24.19 -0.62 -15.31
CA PRO A 227 -25.50 -0.42 -15.91
C PRO A 227 -26.61 -0.97 -14.99
N GLY A 228 -27.50 -0.06 -14.59
CA GLY A 228 -28.95 -0.26 -14.70
C GLY A 228 -29.62 -1.24 -13.75
N GLU A 229 -30.12 -0.70 -12.63
CA GLU A 229 -31.39 -1.12 -12.05
C GLU A 229 -32.51 -1.07 -13.10
N SER A 230 -33.17 -2.20 -13.33
CA SER A 230 -34.47 -2.29 -13.97
C SER A 230 -35.48 -2.72 -12.91
N GLY A 231 -36.48 -1.86 -12.69
CA GLY A 231 -37.53 -2.06 -11.70
C GLY A 231 -38.41 -3.28 -12.00
N GLY A 232 -38.81 -3.95 -10.93
CA GLY A 232 -39.81 -5.02 -10.93
C GLY A 232 -40.57 -4.98 -9.61
N GLN A 233 -41.88 -4.82 -9.74
CA GLN A 233 -42.84 -4.48 -8.69
C GLN A 233 -42.98 -5.55 -7.59
N ASN A 234 -43.31 -5.05 -6.40
CA ASN A 234 -43.85 -5.76 -5.24
C ASN A 234 -45.16 -6.51 -5.58
N PRO A 235 -45.55 -7.56 -4.85
CA PRO A 235 -46.43 -7.28 -3.70
C PRO A 235 -46.21 -8.13 -2.44
N SER A 236 -46.44 -7.44 -1.31
CA SER A 236 -46.92 -7.86 0.00
C SER A 236 -47.08 -9.35 0.35
N SER A 237 -46.45 -9.74 1.45
CA SER A 237 -47.14 -10.46 2.53
C SER A 237 -46.51 -10.10 3.87
N GLY A 238 -47.32 -9.53 4.77
CA GLY A 238 -46.87 -9.09 6.08
C GLY A 238 -46.68 -10.22 7.08
N PHE A 239 -45.85 -9.95 8.08
CA PHE A 239 -46.06 -10.41 9.45
C PHE A 239 -45.54 -9.32 10.39
N GLU A 240 -46.45 -8.84 11.23
CA GLU A 240 -46.17 -8.07 12.45
C GLU A 240 -45.35 -8.93 13.41
N THR A 241 -44.47 -8.31 14.22
CA THR A 241 -44.60 -8.28 15.70
C THR A 241 -43.32 -7.70 16.33
N SER A 242 -43.47 -6.48 16.84
CA SER A 242 -43.17 -5.99 18.20
C SER A 242 -41.74 -5.90 18.79
N ALA A 243 -41.55 -4.71 19.38
CA ALA A 243 -40.80 -4.33 20.59
C ALA A 243 -39.27 -4.15 20.54
N GLY A 244 -38.84 -2.89 20.77
CA GLY A 244 -37.49 -2.48 21.22
C GLY A 244 -37.20 -2.88 22.69
N PRO A 245 -36.23 -2.29 23.42
CA PRO A 245 -35.63 -0.95 23.30
C PRO A 245 -34.09 -0.97 23.09
N GLU A 246 -33.47 0.06 22.51
CA GLU A 246 -32.86 1.23 23.19
C GLU A 246 -31.89 0.88 24.33
N PHE A 247 -30.58 1.00 24.09
CA PHE A 247 -29.62 1.48 25.11
C PHE A 247 -28.33 1.97 24.43
N ALA A 248 -28.06 3.26 24.63
CA ALA A 248 -26.76 3.89 24.46
C ALA A 248 -25.78 3.38 25.52
N GLN A 249 -24.49 3.29 25.19
CA GLN A 249 -23.39 3.59 26.11
C GLN A 249 -22.05 3.68 25.38
N ASP A 250 -21.46 4.88 25.43
CA ASP A 250 -20.07 5.17 25.09
C ASP A 250 -19.11 4.46 26.05
N PRO A 251 -17.93 4.00 25.58
CA PRO A 251 -16.90 3.47 26.44
C PRO A 251 -16.14 4.59 27.19
N PRO A 252 -15.73 4.34 28.45
CA PRO A 252 -15.07 5.34 29.29
C PRO A 252 -13.64 5.64 28.85
N ILE A 253 -13.31 6.93 28.86
CA ILE A 253 -11.96 7.49 28.68
C ILE A 253 -11.10 7.13 29.90
N VAL A 254 -10.12 6.26 29.71
CA VAL A 254 -9.12 5.92 30.74
C VAL A 254 -8.01 6.97 30.71
N VAL A 255 -8.05 7.88 31.66
CA VAL A 255 -6.99 8.87 31.93
C VAL A 255 -5.77 8.16 32.51
N GLY A 256 -4.66 8.15 31.77
CA GLY A 256 -3.39 7.58 32.19
C GLY A 256 -2.73 8.38 33.30
N VAL A 257 -2.53 7.73 34.45
CA VAL A 257 -1.80 8.25 35.62
C VAL A 257 -0.31 8.32 35.29
N LYS A 258 0.23 9.55 35.33
CA LYS A 258 1.67 9.87 35.20
C LYS A 258 2.41 9.38 36.45
N ARG A 259 3.18 8.29 36.33
CA ARG A 259 4.07 7.81 37.41
C ARG A 259 5.35 8.66 37.45
N LYS A 260 5.63 9.17 38.65
CA LYS A 260 6.83 9.92 39.03
C LYS A 260 8.00 8.94 39.20
N GLU A 261 9.03 9.05 38.35
CA GLU A 261 10.31 8.39 38.57
C GLU A 261 10.98 8.94 39.83
N ARG A 262 11.46 8.02 40.68
CA ARG A 262 12.25 8.32 41.87
C ARG A 262 13.70 8.07 41.48
N ASP A 263 14.46 9.15 41.43
CA ASP A 263 15.91 9.15 41.24
C ASP A 263 16.59 8.65 42.53
N GLU A 264 17.29 7.52 42.47
CA GLU A 264 18.13 7.02 43.55
C GLU A 264 19.60 7.12 43.13
N SER A 265 20.14 8.33 43.24
CA SER A 265 21.58 8.58 43.27
C SER A 265 22.16 7.91 44.52
N ARG A 266 22.76 6.72 44.38
CA ARG A 266 23.55 6.10 45.45
C ARG A 266 25.03 6.18 45.12
N GLU A 267 25.59 7.28 45.60
CA GLU A 267 27.00 7.54 45.85
C GLU A 267 27.64 6.36 46.61
N ARG A 268 28.73 5.80 46.07
CA ARG A 268 29.64 4.93 46.82
C ARG A 268 31.06 5.47 46.68
N ARG A 269 31.57 5.91 47.83
CA ARG A 269 32.99 5.88 48.18
C ARG A 269 33.46 4.44 48.34
#